data_AF-A0A1V6JXA5-F1
#
_entry.id   AF-A0A1V6JXA5-F1
#
_cell.length_a   1.000
_cell.length_b   1.000
_cell.length_c   1.000
_cell.angle_alpha   90.00
_cell.angle_beta   90.00
_cell.angle_gamma   90.00
#
_symmetry.space_group_name_H-M   'P 1'
#
loop_
_entity.id
_entity.type
_entity.pdbx_description
1 polymer ?
#
loop_
_entity_poly.entity_id
_entity_poly.type
_entity_poly.pdbx_seq_one_letter_code
_entity_poly.pdbx_strand_id
1 'polypeptide(L)'
;MWNFFASSLNASTTSLLDNTRLIRSIRFPRAVLPAASVAANAVHLLLALLVAEAMLAAFGHPVTPALAALIPAVALLLVMTTGIALALSVWNVYLRDVSQAVEVLLLAWFYTSPVIYPLGAGMLPERAEAVIRWNPVSGALCVVHSVMYEGSWPPSWCWLSLSVWALLLFAGGLAAFKAAEPAVVKEL
;
A
#
# COMPACT_ATOMS: atom_id res chain seq x y z
N MET A 1 -5.59 -6.01 3.15
CA MET A 1 -4.41 -5.15 2.97
C MET A 1 -3.87 -5.14 1.54
N TRP A 2 -3.60 -6.29 0.90
CA TRP A 2 -3.15 -6.33 -0.50
C TRP A 2 -4.09 -5.60 -1.46
N ASN A 3 -5.39 -5.90 -1.40
CA ASN A 3 -6.38 -5.25 -2.28
C ASN A 3 -6.42 -3.72 -2.10
N PHE A 4 -6.22 -3.22 -0.88
CA PHE A 4 -6.07 -1.78 -0.63
C PHE A 4 -4.85 -1.22 -1.37
N PHE A 5 -3.69 -1.86 -1.23
CA PHE A 5 -2.45 -1.45 -1.87
C PHE A 5 -2.60 -1.43 -3.40
N ALA A 6 -3.04 -2.54 -3.99
CA ALA A 6 -3.20 -2.66 -5.44
C ALA A 6 -4.23 -1.67 -6.01
N SER A 7 -5.42 -1.57 -5.38
CA SER A 7 -6.48 -0.66 -5.85
C SER A 7 -6.08 0.81 -5.70
N SER A 8 -5.37 1.15 -4.62
CA SER A 8 -4.85 2.50 -4.41
C SER A 8 -3.82 2.88 -5.46
N LEU A 9 -2.90 1.99 -5.81
CA LEU A 9 -1.90 2.25 -6.85
C LEU A 9 -2.54 2.39 -8.23
N ASN A 10 -3.46 1.51 -8.60
CA ASN A 10 -4.17 1.62 -9.87
C ASN A 10 -4.96 2.94 -9.97
N ALA A 11 -5.77 3.27 -8.97
CA ALA A 11 -6.57 4.51 -8.96
C ALA A 11 -5.71 5.78 -8.93
N SER A 12 -4.62 5.78 -8.16
CA SER A 12 -3.74 6.94 -8.04
C SER A 12 -2.90 7.19 -9.29
N THR A 13 -2.57 6.15 -10.06
CA THR A 13 -1.73 6.26 -11.27
C THR A 13 -2.39 7.11 -12.34
N THR A 14 -3.71 7.00 -12.53
CA THR A 14 -4.46 7.81 -13.51
C THR A 14 -4.99 9.12 -12.94
N SER A 15 -4.92 9.32 -11.62
CA SER A 15 -5.60 10.41 -10.91
C SER A 15 -5.29 11.83 -11.42
N LEU A 16 -4.07 12.10 -11.91
CA LEU A 16 -3.72 13.40 -12.48
C LEU A 16 -4.38 13.63 -13.84
N LEU A 17 -4.37 12.62 -14.71
CA LEU A 17 -4.96 12.69 -16.04
C LEU A 17 -6.48 12.83 -15.94
N ASP A 18 -7.11 12.02 -15.08
CA ASP A 18 -8.56 12.02 -14.87
C ASP A 18 -9.09 13.37 -14.35
N ASN A 19 -8.27 14.09 -13.58
CA ASN A 19 -8.63 15.37 -12.96
C ASN A 19 -8.01 16.60 -13.67
N THR A 20 -7.59 16.48 -14.94
CA THR A 20 -6.92 17.56 -15.69
C THR A 20 -7.74 18.85 -15.73
N ARG A 21 -9.08 18.77 -15.88
CA ARG A 21 -9.97 19.95 -15.85
C ARG A 21 -9.89 20.70 -14.52
N LEU A 22 -9.87 19.98 -13.40
CA LEU A 22 -9.78 20.56 -12.06
C LEU A 22 -8.42 21.25 -11.86
N ILE A 23 -7.34 20.59 -12.28
CA ILE A 23 -5.96 21.11 -12.20
C ILE A 23 -5.81 22.43 -12.96
N ARG A 24 -6.46 22.56 -14.13
CA ARG A 24 -6.43 23.80 -14.93
C ARG A 24 -7.31 24.92 -14.35
N SER A 25 -8.35 24.58 -13.60
CA SER A 25 -9.33 25.55 -13.10
C SER A 25 -8.95 26.24 -11.78
N ILE A 26 -8.17 25.58 -10.91
CA ILE A 26 -7.84 26.08 -9.56
C ILE A 26 -6.38 25.77 -9.25
N ARG A 27 -5.68 26.69 -8.57
CA ARG A 27 -4.33 26.45 -8.06
C ARG A 27 -4.37 25.75 -6.70
N PHE A 28 -3.92 24.50 -6.63
CA PHE A 28 -3.74 23.74 -5.39
C PHE A 28 -2.57 22.74 -5.54
N PRO A 29 -2.04 22.18 -4.43
CA PRO A 29 -0.99 21.17 -4.49
C PRO A 29 -1.49 19.89 -5.16
N ARG A 30 -0.95 19.56 -6.33
CA ARG A 30 -1.42 18.43 -7.16
C ARG A 30 -1.22 17.07 -6.50
N ALA A 31 -0.27 16.97 -5.57
CA ALA A 31 -0.02 15.78 -4.73
C ALA A 31 -1.27 15.35 -3.94
N VAL A 32 -2.25 16.23 -3.75
CA VAL A 32 -3.51 15.91 -3.10
C VAL A 32 -4.35 14.92 -3.92
N LEU A 33 -4.26 14.90 -5.26
CA LEU A 33 -5.09 14.01 -6.08
C LEU A 33 -4.70 12.52 -5.94
N PRO A 34 -3.40 12.16 -6.06
CA PRO A 34 -2.98 10.78 -5.76
C PRO A 34 -3.27 10.42 -4.30
N ALA A 35 -2.96 11.31 -3.35
CA ALA A 35 -3.19 11.06 -1.92
C ALA A 35 -4.68 10.86 -1.57
N ALA A 36 -5.58 11.63 -2.20
CA ALA A 36 -7.03 11.47 -2.02
C ALA A 36 -7.52 10.11 -2.53
N SER A 37 -6.96 9.62 -3.64
CA SER A 37 -7.29 8.30 -4.19
C SER A 37 -6.87 7.17 -3.23
N VAL A 38 -5.70 7.29 -2.61
CA VAL A 38 -5.24 6.37 -1.57
C VAL A 38 -6.13 6.46 -0.32
N ALA A 39 -6.47 7.67 0.13
CA ALA A 39 -7.32 7.89 1.30
C ALA A 39 -8.75 7.34 1.12
N ALA A 40 -9.33 7.47 -0.08
CA ALA A 40 -10.63 6.89 -0.39
C ALA A 40 -10.61 5.35 -0.24
N ASN A 41 -9.56 4.70 -0.77
CA ASN A 41 -9.36 3.27 -0.61
C ASN A 41 -9.09 2.86 0.85
N ALA A 42 -8.51 3.75 1.66
CA ALA A 42 -8.29 3.51 3.08
C ALA A 42 -9.60 3.27 3.84
N VAL A 43 -10.67 4.01 3.47
CA VAL A 43 -12.00 3.81 4.04
C VAL A 43 -12.51 2.40 3.74
N HIS A 44 -12.33 1.92 2.50
CA HIS A 44 -12.68 0.55 2.13
C HIS A 44 -11.86 -0.48 2.93
N LEU A 45 -10.58 -0.22 3.18
CA LEU A 45 -9.74 -1.08 4.02
C LEU A 45 -10.26 -1.15 5.46
N LEU A 46 -10.61 0.00 6.06
CA LEU A 46 -11.11 0.06 7.44
C LEU A 46 -12.43 -0.69 7.58
N LEU A 47 -13.35 -0.52 6.62
CA LEU A 47 -14.60 -1.28 6.57
C LEU A 47 -14.33 -2.79 6.42
N ALA A 48 -13.41 -3.17 5.52
CA ALA A 48 -13.05 -4.56 5.33
C ALA A 48 -12.43 -5.20 6.58
N LEU A 49 -11.56 -4.47 7.29
CA LEU A 49 -10.96 -4.94 8.56
C LEU A 49 -12.03 -5.10 9.65
N LEU A 50 -12.97 -4.16 9.76
CA LEU A 50 -14.05 -4.23 10.74
C LEU A 50 -14.98 -5.42 10.47
N VAL A 51 -15.35 -5.66 9.21
CA VAL A 51 -16.15 -6.82 8.83
C VAL A 51 -15.38 -8.12 9.08
N ALA A 52 -14.09 -8.17 8.73
CA ALA A 52 -13.26 -9.35 8.94
C ALA A 52 -13.14 -9.69 10.44
N GLU A 53 -12.90 -8.70 11.30
CA GLU A 53 -12.83 -8.90 12.74
C GLU A 53 -14.18 -9.34 13.34
N ALA A 54 -15.29 -8.72 12.89
CA ALA A 54 -16.62 -9.12 13.32
C ALA A 54 -16.94 -10.58 12.97
N MET A 55 -16.50 -11.04 11.79
CA MET A 55 -16.65 -12.44 11.39
C MET A 55 -15.78 -13.37 12.24
N LEU A 56 -14.51 -13.03 12.48
CA LEU A 56 -13.63 -13.83 13.34
C LEU A 56 -14.20 -13.98 14.76
N ALA A 57 -14.69 -12.90 15.34
CA ALA A 57 -15.38 -12.91 16.62
C ALA A 57 -16.63 -13.82 16.60
N ALA A 58 -17.42 -13.77 15.53
CA ALA A 58 -18.60 -14.62 15.36
C ALA A 58 -18.24 -16.12 15.25
N PHE A 59 -17.06 -16.46 14.72
CA PHE A 59 -16.53 -17.83 14.65
C PHE A 59 -15.73 -18.24 15.89
N GLY A 60 -15.78 -17.46 16.97
CA GLY A 60 -15.19 -17.81 18.26
C GLY A 60 -13.70 -17.48 18.40
N HIS A 61 -13.12 -16.69 17.50
CA HIS A 61 -11.80 -16.09 17.73
C HIS A 61 -11.95 -14.83 18.60
N PRO A 62 -11.38 -14.80 19.82
CA PRO A 62 -11.56 -13.67 20.72
C PRO A 62 -10.83 -12.42 20.23
N VAL A 63 -11.48 -11.28 20.41
CA VAL A 63 -10.88 -9.94 20.20
C VAL A 63 -9.72 -9.76 21.17
N THR A 64 -8.50 -9.64 20.64
CA THR A 64 -7.28 -9.48 21.45
C THR A 64 -6.82 -8.02 21.52
N PRO A 65 -6.11 -7.60 22.58
CA PRO A 65 -5.47 -6.29 22.63
C PRO A 65 -4.46 -6.05 21.48
N ALA A 66 -3.97 -7.12 20.85
CA ALA A 66 -3.08 -7.05 19.71
C ALA A 66 -3.71 -6.32 18.51
N LEU A 67 -5.05 -6.22 18.43
CA LEU A 67 -5.75 -5.44 17.39
C LEU A 67 -5.32 -3.97 17.33
N ALA A 68 -4.83 -3.41 18.43
CA ALA A 68 -4.28 -2.06 18.45
C ALA A 68 -3.08 -1.89 17.49
N ALA A 69 -2.36 -2.98 17.16
CA ALA A 69 -1.28 -2.99 16.18
C ALA A 69 -1.76 -2.74 14.73
N LEU A 70 -3.05 -2.97 14.42
CA LEU A 70 -3.57 -2.68 13.08
C LEU A 70 -3.52 -1.19 12.75
N ILE A 71 -3.71 -0.32 13.74
CA ILE A 71 -3.71 1.14 13.56
C ILE A 71 -2.37 1.64 13.00
N PRO A 72 -1.21 1.42 13.68
CA PRO A 72 0.08 1.85 13.14
C PRO A 72 0.45 1.11 11.85
N ALA A 73 0.06 -0.16 11.68
CA ALA A 73 0.33 -0.89 10.45
C ALA A 73 -0.42 -0.31 9.24
N VAL A 74 -1.70 0.04 9.40
CA VAL A 74 -2.49 0.70 8.37
C VAL A 74 -1.93 2.09 8.06
N ALA A 75 -1.52 2.86 9.08
CA ALA A 75 -0.91 4.17 8.89
C ALA A 75 0.40 4.10 8.09
N LEU A 76 1.29 3.15 8.43
CA LEU A 76 2.54 2.95 7.68
C LEU A 76 2.28 2.46 6.25
N LEU A 77 1.33 1.54 6.07
CA LEU A 77 0.91 1.07 4.76
C LEU A 77 0.34 2.21 3.90
N LEU A 78 -0.45 3.12 4.49
CA LEU A 78 -0.95 4.32 3.84
C LEU A 78 0.18 5.23 3.37
N VAL A 79 1.16 5.50 4.24
CA VAL A 79 2.34 6.31 3.91
C VAL A 79 3.14 5.69 2.77
N MET A 80 3.43 4.38 2.86
CA MET A 80 4.13 3.64 1.83
C MET A 80 3.40 3.70 0.48
N THR A 81 2.10 3.41 0.49
CA THR A 81 1.26 3.40 -0.72
C THR A 81 1.20 4.78 -1.34
N THR A 82 1.07 5.84 -0.53
CA THR A 82 1.08 7.23 -0.99
C THR A 82 2.40 7.59 -1.66
N GLY A 83 3.53 7.12 -1.14
CA GLY A 83 4.84 7.30 -1.76
C GLY A 83 4.90 6.77 -3.19
N ILE A 84 4.56 5.50 -3.37
CA ILE A 84 4.55 4.86 -4.69
C ILE A 84 3.52 5.52 -5.61
N ALA A 85 2.32 5.82 -5.09
CA ALA A 85 1.24 6.49 -5.82
C ALA A 85 1.69 7.84 -6.41
N LEU A 86 2.41 8.66 -5.63
CA LEU A 86 2.95 9.93 -6.10
C LEU A 86 3.93 9.74 -7.27
N ALA A 87 4.86 8.79 -7.16
CA ALA A 87 5.80 8.51 -8.24
C ALA A 87 5.10 8.03 -9.52
N LEU A 88 4.19 7.06 -9.39
CA LEU A 88 3.47 6.47 -10.52
C LEU A 88 2.56 7.49 -11.21
N SER A 89 1.85 8.32 -10.44
CA SER A 89 0.97 9.35 -11.00
C SER A 89 1.70 10.32 -11.94
N VAL A 90 2.94 10.68 -11.58
CA VAL A 90 3.79 11.56 -12.38
C VAL A 90 4.30 10.85 -13.61
N TRP A 91 4.81 9.62 -13.47
CA TRP A 91 5.31 8.85 -14.60
C TRP A 91 4.23 8.59 -15.64
N ASN A 92 3.00 8.35 -15.19
CA ASN A 92 1.87 8.10 -16.08
C ASN A 92 1.45 9.32 -16.92
N VAL A 93 1.73 10.55 -16.45
CA VAL A 93 1.52 11.76 -17.26
C VAL A 93 2.44 11.78 -18.49
N TYR A 94 3.70 11.35 -18.33
CA TYR A 94 4.66 11.27 -19.44
C TYR A 94 4.47 10.02 -20.31
N LEU A 95 4.19 8.89 -19.66
CA LEU A 95 4.10 7.57 -20.28
C LEU A 95 2.75 6.95 -19.93
N ARG A 96 1.78 7.07 -20.85
CA ARG A 96 0.41 6.58 -20.62
C ARG A 96 0.32 5.07 -20.39
N ASP A 97 1.32 4.32 -20.87
CA ASP A 97 1.41 2.86 -20.73
C ASP A 97 1.79 2.41 -19.31
N VAL A 98 2.16 3.35 -18.42
CA VAL A 98 2.49 3.06 -17.01
C VAL A 98 1.28 2.47 -16.30
N SER A 99 0.07 2.95 -16.57
CA SER A 99 -1.15 2.43 -15.94
C SER A 99 -1.36 0.92 -16.20
N GLN A 100 -1.21 0.47 -17.44
CA GLN A 100 -1.31 -0.94 -17.82
C GLN A 100 -0.12 -1.75 -17.26
N ALA A 101 1.09 -1.18 -17.27
CA ALA A 101 2.25 -1.83 -16.69
C ALA A 101 2.08 -2.07 -15.18
N VAL A 102 1.52 -1.11 -14.45
CA VAL A 102 1.24 -1.23 -13.01
C VAL A 102 0.26 -2.38 -12.75
N GLU A 103 -0.79 -2.54 -13.53
CA GLU A 103 -1.74 -3.66 -13.39
C GLU A 103 -1.05 -5.03 -13.49
N VAL A 104 -0.21 -5.22 -14.51
CA VAL A 104 0.54 -6.47 -14.73
C VAL A 104 1.59 -6.69 -13.63
N LEU A 105 2.30 -5.63 -13.25
CA LEU A 105 3.31 -5.70 -12.19
C LEU A 105 2.69 -6.04 -10.84
N LEU A 106 1.51 -5.49 -10.52
CA LEU A 106 0.79 -5.82 -9.29
C LEU A 106 0.34 -7.28 -9.30
N LEU A 107 -0.12 -7.81 -10.43
CA LEU A 107 -0.44 -9.23 -10.54
C LEU A 107 0.79 -10.11 -10.25
N ALA A 108 1.94 -9.81 -10.85
CA ALA A 108 3.18 -10.55 -10.57
C ALA A 108 3.63 -10.39 -9.11
N TRP A 109 3.51 -9.18 -8.54
CA TRP A 109 3.90 -8.88 -7.17
C TRP A 109 2.98 -9.55 -6.14
N PHE A 110 1.71 -9.77 -6.46
CA PHE A 110 0.82 -10.54 -5.61
C PHE A 110 1.38 -11.94 -5.30
N TYR A 111 1.85 -12.64 -6.33
CA TYR A 111 2.42 -13.99 -6.20
C TYR A 111 3.80 -14.03 -5.53
N THR A 112 4.48 -12.89 -5.41
CA THR A 112 5.75 -12.79 -4.65
C THR A 112 5.54 -12.24 -3.23
N SER A 113 4.31 -11.91 -2.87
CA SER A 113 3.93 -11.43 -1.55
C SER A 113 3.36 -12.57 -0.70
N PRO A 114 3.57 -12.56 0.64
CA PRO A 114 3.10 -13.61 1.53
C PRO A 114 1.60 -13.46 1.84
N VAL A 115 0.76 -13.36 0.80
CA VAL A 115 -0.70 -13.31 0.93
C VAL A 115 -1.28 -14.73 0.97
N ILE A 116 -0.82 -15.60 0.07
CA ILE A 116 -1.30 -16.99 -0.04
C ILE A 116 -0.53 -17.90 0.92
N TYR A 117 0.75 -17.62 1.10
CA TYR A 117 1.67 -18.42 1.91
C TYR A 117 2.19 -17.59 3.11
N PRO A 118 1.66 -17.79 4.33
CA PRO A 118 2.18 -17.11 5.51
C PRO A 118 3.64 -17.51 5.76
N LEU A 119 4.47 -16.51 6.11
CA LEU A 119 5.87 -16.73 6.47
C LEU A 119 5.96 -17.54 7.78
N GLY A 120 6.95 -18.43 7.89
CA GLY A 120 7.10 -19.31 9.06
C GLY A 120 6.25 -20.59 9.05
N ALA A 121 5.39 -20.80 8.04
CA ALA A 121 4.56 -22.01 7.93
C ALA A 121 5.31 -23.24 7.35
N GLY A 122 6.63 -23.15 7.11
CA GLY A 122 7.44 -24.23 6.54
C GLY A 122 7.13 -24.57 5.06
N MET A 123 6.34 -23.73 4.39
CA MET A 123 5.91 -23.94 3.00
C MET A 123 6.95 -23.53 1.95
N LEU A 124 8.00 -22.80 2.34
CA LEU A 124 9.03 -22.29 1.44
C LEU A 124 10.44 -22.70 1.88
N PRO A 125 11.39 -22.85 0.94
CA PRO A 125 12.81 -22.95 1.25
C PRO A 125 13.30 -21.69 2.01
N GLU A 126 14.19 -21.85 2.98
CA GLU A 126 14.69 -20.75 3.84
C GLU A 126 15.20 -19.53 3.05
N ARG A 127 15.87 -19.76 1.92
CA ARG A 127 16.37 -18.68 1.04
C ARG A 127 15.24 -17.87 0.40
N ALA A 128 14.19 -18.54 -0.06
CA ALA A 128 13.04 -17.86 -0.66
C ALA A 128 12.28 -17.07 0.41
N GLU A 129 12.13 -17.64 1.60
CA GLU A 129 11.51 -16.96 2.73
C GLU A 129 12.29 -15.69 3.15
N ALA A 130 13.62 -15.76 3.18
CA ALA A 130 14.46 -14.60 3.47
C ALA A 130 14.27 -13.46 2.46
N VAL A 131 14.14 -13.78 1.17
CA VAL A 131 13.87 -12.78 0.12
C VAL A 131 12.47 -12.17 0.29
N ILE A 132 11.46 -13.01 0.54
CA ILE A 132 10.08 -12.54 0.68
C ILE A 132 9.90 -11.70 1.95
N ARG A 133 10.64 -11.96 3.04
CA ARG A 133 10.61 -11.12 4.25
C ARG A 133 10.99 -9.67 3.98
N TRP A 134 11.85 -9.44 2.98
CA TRP A 134 12.29 -8.10 2.56
C TRP A 134 11.35 -7.42 1.55
N ASN A 135 10.30 -8.09 1.08
CA ASN A 135 9.30 -7.48 0.21
C ASN A 135 8.54 -6.36 0.98
N PRO A 136 8.34 -5.16 0.38
CA PRO A 136 7.71 -4.01 1.04
C PRO A 136 6.35 -4.28 1.69
N VAL A 137 5.54 -5.15 1.09
CA VAL A 137 4.18 -5.43 1.58
C VAL A 137 4.18 -6.53 2.66
N SER A 138 5.27 -7.29 2.77
CA SER A 138 5.36 -8.43 3.71
C SER A 138 5.24 -8.01 5.17
N GLY A 139 5.82 -6.87 5.56
CA GLY A 139 5.72 -6.39 6.94
C GLY A 139 4.27 -6.12 7.36
N ALA A 140 3.47 -5.49 6.48
CA ALA A 140 2.06 -5.22 6.75
C ALA A 140 1.21 -6.50 6.80
N LEU A 141 1.46 -7.44 5.87
CA LEU A 141 0.76 -8.74 5.85
C LEU A 141 1.07 -9.59 7.07
N CYS A 142 2.34 -9.62 7.50
CA CYS A 142 2.75 -10.26 8.74
C CYS A 142 1.97 -9.71 9.95
N VAL A 143 1.86 -8.38 10.08
CA VAL A 143 1.12 -7.76 11.20
C VAL A 143 -0.34 -8.20 11.22
N VAL A 144 -1.03 -8.17 10.07
CA VAL A 144 -2.41 -8.66 9.99
C VAL A 144 -2.52 -10.13 10.33
N HIS A 145 -1.58 -10.96 9.85
CA HIS A 145 -1.62 -12.39 10.11
C HIS A 145 -1.47 -12.71 11.61
N SER A 146 -0.45 -12.16 12.26
CA SER A 146 -0.21 -12.37 13.70
C SER A 146 -1.35 -11.82 14.56
N VAL A 147 -1.89 -10.66 14.22
CA VAL A 147 -2.91 -10.01 15.06
C VAL A 147 -4.28 -10.65 14.90
N MET A 148 -4.74 -10.87 13.67
CA MET A 148 -6.11 -11.32 13.41
C MET A 148 -6.28 -12.84 13.56
N TYR A 149 -5.27 -13.63 13.18
CA TYR A 149 -5.39 -15.10 13.23
C TYR A 149 -4.70 -15.72 14.45
N GLU A 150 -3.49 -15.28 14.79
CA GLU A 150 -2.76 -15.84 15.95
C GLU A 150 -3.14 -15.17 17.27
N GLY A 151 -3.75 -13.97 17.23
CA GLY A 151 -4.02 -13.16 18.42
C GLY A 151 -2.75 -12.70 19.15
N SER A 152 -1.61 -12.73 18.47
CA SER A 152 -0.28 -12.49 19.03
C SER A 152 0.24 -11.12 18.61
N TRP A 153 1.17 -10.57 19.40
CA TRP A 153 1.85 -9.34 18.98
C TRP A 153 2.84 -9.65 17.84
N PRO A 154 2.83 -8.88 16.73
CA PRO A 154 3.70 -9.16 15.60
C PRO A 154 5.19 -9.09 15.96
N PRO A 155 6.04 -9.94 15.36
CA PRO A 155 7.46 -9.92 15.60
C PRO A 155 8.11 -8.61 15.11
N SER A 156 9.22 -8.22 15.76
CA SER A 156 9.89 -6.92 15.54
C SER A 156 10.35 -6.69 14.10
N TRP A 157 10.70 -7.75 13.37
CA TRP A 157 11.14 -7.64 11.98
C TRP A 157 10.02 -7.13 11.04
N CYS A 158 8.76 -7.40 11.35
CA CYS A 158 7.61 -6.94 10.54
C CYS A 158 7.47 -5.42 10.60
N TRP A 159 7.64 -4.87 11.81
CA TRP A 159 7.66 -3.42 12.04
C TRP A 159 8.85 -2.74 11.40
N LEU A 160 10.03 -3.35 11.49
CA LEU A 160 11.26 -2.82 10.89
C LEU A 160 11.13 -2.74 9.37
N SER A 161 10.74 -3.85 8.73
CA SER A 161 10.53 -3.92 7.28
C SER A 161 9.50 -2.89 6.82
N LEU A 162 8.33 -2.86 7.46
CA LEU A 162 7.25 -1.94 7.10
C LEU A 162 7.65 -0.47 7.28
N SER A 163 8.31 -0.11 8.39
CA SER A 163 8.71 1.27 8.66
C SER A 163 9.80 1.75 7.71
N VAL A 164 10.81 0.91 7.44
CA VAL A 164 11.89 1.22 6.50
C VAL A 164 11.33 1.46 5.10
N TRP A 165 10.50 0.55 4.60
CA TRP A 165 9.92 0.69 3.27
C TRP A 165 8.93 1.85 3.18
N ALA A 166 8.10 2.08 4.22
CA ALA A 166 7.21 3.22 4.26
C ALA A 166 7.96 4.54 4.14
N LEU A 167 9.04 4.72 4.92
CA LEU A 167 9.85 5.94 4.87
C LEU A 167 10.60 6.09 3.55
N LEU A 168 11.26 5.02 3.07
CA LEU A 168 12.04 5.06 1.83
C LEU A 168 11.17 5.36 0.61
N LEU A 169 10.04 4.66 0.47
CA LEU A 169 9.16 4.82 -0.69
C LEU A 169 8.38 6.13 -0.63
N PHE A 170 8.01 6.59 0.58
CA PHE A 170 7.39 7.91 0.74
C PHE A 170 8.36 9.05 0.43
N ALA A 171 9.57 9.01 0.98
CA ALA A 171 10.57 10.04 0.72
C ALA A 171 10.98 10.05 -0.76
N GLY A 172 11.24 8.87 -1.35
CA GLY A 172 11.58 8.72 -2.76
C GLY A 172 10.46 9.19 -3.69
N GLY A 173 9.23 8.78 -3.41
CA GLY A 173 8.06 9.17 -4.18
C GLY A 173 7.75 10.66 -4.11
N LEU A 174 7.85 11.26 -2.91
CA LEU A 174 7.67 12.69 -2.72
C LEU A 174 8.77 13.51 -3.41
N ALA A 175 10.02 13.05 -3.35
CA ALA A 175 11.14 13.69 -4.04
C ALA A 175 10.97 13.62 -5.57
N ALA A 176 10.60 12.45 -6.10
CA ALA A 176 10.29 12.27 -7.53
C ALA A 176 9.14 13.19 -7.98
N PHE A 177 8.09 13.29 -7.16
CA PHE A 177 6.95 14.16 -7.45
C PHE A 177 7.35 15.64 -7.50
N LYS A 178 8.06 16.13 -6.48
CA LYS A 178 8.51 17.52 -6.41
C LYS A 178 9.47 17.88 -7.55
N ALA A 179 10.36 16.96 -7.92
CA ALA A 179 11.30 17.17 -9.02
C ALA A 179 10.60 17.27 -10.38
N ALA A 180 9.55 16.47 -10.59
CA ALA A 180 8.84 16.39 -11.86
C ALA A 180 7.64 17.35 -11.97
N GLU A 181 7.16 17.90 -10.85
CA GLU A 181 5.99 18.79 -10.82
C GLU A 181 6.06 19.93 -11.86
N PRO A 182 7.16 20.68 -12.01
CA PRO A 182 7.22 21.80 -12.97
C PRO A 182 7.01 21.39 -14.43
N ALA A 183 7.43 20.17 -14.78
CA ALA A 183 7.30 19.63 -16.12
C ALA A 183 5.91 19.00 -16.35
N VAL A 184 5.32 18.38 -15.33
CA VAL A 184 3.93 17.87 -15.38
C VAL A 184 2.93 19.00 -15.67
N VAL A 185 3.16 20.22 -15.16
CA VAL A 185 2.30 21.38 -15.46
C VAL A 185 2.28 21.76 -16.94
N LYS A 186 3.35 21.49 -17.69
CA LYS A 186 3.44 21.84 -19.11
C LYS A 186 2.72 20.82 -20.00
N GLU A 187 2.69 19.57 -19.58
CA GLU A 187 2.08 18.45 -20.31
C GLU A 187 0.57 18.31 -20.06
N LEU A 188 0.09 18.76 -18.87
CA LEU A 188 -1.32 18.73 -18.47
C LEU A 188 -2.13 19.89 -19.00
#